data_AF-A0A956M4Z7-F1
#
_entry.id   AF-A0A956M4Z7-F1
#
_cell.length_a   1.000
_cell.length_b   1.000
_cell.length_c   1.000
_cell.angle_alpha   90.00
_cell.angle_beta   90.00
_cell.angle_gamma   90.00
#
_symmetry.space_group_name_H-M   'P 1'
#
loop_
_entity.id
_entity.type
_entity.pdbx_description
1 polymer ?
#
loop_
_entity_poly.entity_id
_entity_poly.type
_entity_poly.pdbx_seq_one_letter_code
_entity_poly.pdbx_strand_id
1 'polypeptide(L)'
;MCVDFLTCGMLSVVQFRSIEIRGLAPEKQPKGGRKMETDRKALVRLYKETPRPAGIYRIRNEAAQRSLVRSTPDLQGILNRQRFQLEHGSHPSKDLQRDWHELGPDAFVFETLDELKPKADSKVDPASELRVLLELWVEKLTAAGESFYRSF
;
A
#
# COMPACT_ATOMS: atom_id res chain seq x y z
N MET A 1 43.37 -34.80 -20.12
CA MET A 1 43.34 -33.68 -19.17
C MET A 1 42.16 -32.81 -19.61
N CYS A 2 40.92 -33.13 -19.20
CA CYS A 2 40.23 -32.63 -17.98
C CYS A 2 40.23 -31.09 -17.94
N VAL A 3 39.14 -30.31 -17.90
CA VAL A 3 37.68 -30.56 -17.84
C VAL A 3 36.97 -29.24 -18.22
N ASP A 4 35.96 -29.36 -19.09
CA ASP A 4 34.60 -28.79 -19.13
C ASP A 4 34.31 -27.43 -18.47
N PHE A 5 33.96 -26.37 -19.23
CA PHE A 5 32.63 -26.00 -19.74
C PHE A 5 31.56 -25.63 -18.69
N LEU A 6 31.11 -24.39 -18.84
CA LEU A 6 30.02 -23.70 -18.16
C LEU A 6 28.76 -24.56 -17.98
N THR A 7 28.12 -24.44 -16.82
CA THR A 7 26.69 -24.14 -16.63
C THR A 7 26.33 -24.21 -15.13
N CYS A 8 26.35 -23.07 -14.44
CA CYS A 8 25.75 -22.94 -13.10
C CYS A 8 24.27 -22.62 -13.30
N GLY A 9 23.45 -23.67 -13.40
CA GLY A 9 22.01 -23.57 -13.60
C GLY A 9 21.26 -24.21 -12.44
N MET A 10 20.57 -23.35 -11.68
CA MET A 10 19.19 -23.50 -11.20
C MET A 10 18.75 -24.75 -10.39
N LEU A 11 18.00 -24.40 -9.33
CA LEU A 11 16.94 -25.14 -8.68
C LEU A 11 17.35 -26.24 -7.69
N SER A 12 17.45 -25.79 -6.43
CA SER A 12 17.33 -26.63 -5.25
C SER A 12 15.92 -27.25 -5.16
N VAL A 13 15.88 -28.56 -5.34
CA VAL A 13 15.17 -29.56 -4.52
C VAL A 13 13.84 -29.10 -3.89
N VAL A 14 12.72 -29.35 -4.59
CA VAL A 14 11.40 -29.46 -3.96
C VAL A 14 11.02 -30.94 -3.97
N GLN A 15 11.07 -31.58 -2.79
CA GLN A 15 10.56 -32.94 -2.60
C GLN A 15 9.04 -32.96 -2.80
N PHE A 16 8.60 -33.53 -3.92
CA PHE A 16 7.24 -34.03 -4.09
C PHE A 16 7.11 -35.34 -3.29
N ARG A 17 6.34 -35.33 -2.20
CA ARG A 17 5.74 -36.56 -1.65
C ARG A 17 4.34 -36.71 -2.20
N SER A 18 4.19 -37.70 -3.08
CA SER A 18 2.93 -38.31 -3.45
C SER A 18 2.13 -38.73 -2.22
N ILE A 19 0.87 -38.30 -2.15
CA ILE A 19 -0.18 -39.01 -1.43
C ILE A 19 -1.31 -39.21 -2.45
N GLU A 20 -1.44 -40.45 -2.91
CA GLU A 20 -2.62 -40.93 -3.61
C GLU A 20 -3.77 -41.05 -2.61
N ILE A 21 -4.85 -40.32 -2.83
CA ILE A 21 -6.16 -40.66 -2.26
C ILE A 21 -7.07 -41.11 -3.41
N ARG A 22 -7.54 -42.34 -3.25
CA ARG A 22 -8.45 -43.08 -4.12
C ARG A 22 -9.75 -42.32 -4.38
N GLY A 23 -10.30 -42.59 -5.56
CA GLY A 23 -11.44 -41.91 -6.16
C GLY A 23 -12.70 -41.77 -5.28
N LEU A 24 -13.28 -40.59 -5.39
CA LEU A 24 -14.70 -40.33 -5.17
C LEU A 24 -15.24 -39.73 -6.47
N ALA A 25 -16.27 -40.37 -7.03
CA ALA A 25 -16.95 -39.98 -8.25
C ALA A 25 -17.52 -38.54 -8.16
N PRO A 26 -17.68 -37.82 -9.28
CA PRO A 26 -18.21 -36.47 -9.27
C PRO A 26 -19.69 -36.47 -8.89
N GLU A 27 -19.98 -36.02 -7.68
CA GLU A 27 -21.34 -35.68 -7.25
C GLU A 27 -21.85 -34.53 -8.13
N LYS A 28 -22.91 -34.80 -8.90
CA LYS A 28 -23.51 -33.83 -9.82
C LYS A 28 -24.08 -32.67 -9.01
N GLN A 29 -23.44 -31.50 -9.11
CA GLN A 29 -24.00 -30.25 -8.62
C GLN A 29 -25.33 -29.94 -9.33
N PRO A 30 -26.44 -29.70 -8.61
CA PRO A 30 -27.67 -29.26 -9.25
C PRO A 30 -27.49 -27.84 -9.80
N LYS A 31 -27.76 -27.69 -11.10
CA LYS A 31 -27.90 -26.40 -11.75
C LYS A 31 -29.14 -25.69 -11.22
N GLY A 32 -28.93 -24.79 -10.27
CA GLY A 32 -29.94 -23.87 -9.78
C GLY A 32 -29.36 -22.46 -9.74
N GLY A 33 -29.57 -21.70 -10.81
CA GLY A 33 -29.22 -20.28 -10.84
C GLY A 33 -30.01 -19.52 -9.79
N ARG A 34 -29.35 -19.16 -8.69
CA ARG A 34 -29.75 -18.05 -7.84
C ARG A 34 -28.58 -17.08 -7.87
N LYS A 35 -28.75 -15.92 -8.51
CA LYS A 35 -27.82 -14.79 -8.35
C LYS A 35 -27.79 -14.51 -6.84
N MET A 36 -26.70 -14.90 -6.17
CA MET A 36 -26.36 -14.33 -4.88
C MET A 36 -26.00 -12.87 -5.17
N GLU A 37 -27.02 -12.01 -5.19
CA GLU A 37 -26.82 -10.59 -5.03
C GLU A 37 -26.42 -10.40 -3.57
N THR A 38 -25.15 -10.73 -3.28
CA THR A 38 -24.51 -10.59 -1.99
C THR A 38 -24.48 -9.11 -1.71
N ASP A 39 -25.57 -8.65 -1.11
CA ASP A 39 -25.81 -7.40 -0.41
C ASP A 39 -24.66 -6.39 -0.57
N ARG A 40 -24.44 -5.93 -1.82
CA ARG A 40 -23.32 -5.03 -2.16
C ARG A 40 -23.42 -3.78 -1.29
N LYS A 41 -24.66 -3.41 -0.97
CA LYS A 41 -25.02 -2.31 -0.07
C LYS A 41 -24.63 -2.60 1.39
N ALA A 42 -24.87 -3.79 1.93
CA ALA A 42 -24.42 -4.15 3.27
C ALA A 42 -22.90 -4.28 3.39
N LEU A 43 -22.22 -4.85 2.39
CA LEU A 43 -20.75 -4.90 2.36
C LEU A 43 -20.13 -3.50 2.22
N VAL A 44 -20.74 -2.61 1.43
CA VAL A 44 -20.34 -1.20 1.34
C VAL A 44 -20.62 -0.44 2.63
N ARG A 45 -21.69 -0.76 3.36
CA ARG A 45 -21.97 -0.19 4.69
C ARG A 45 -20.93 -0.63 5.72
N LEU A 46 -20.66 -1.93 5.82
CA LEU A 46 -19.58 -2.46 6.68
C LEU A 46 -18.23 -1.80 6.34
N TYR A 47 -17.89 -1.66 5.06
CA TYR A 47 -16.66 -0.97 4.62
C TYR A 47 -16.63 0.55 4.94
N LYS A 48 -17.80 1.18 5.13
CA LYS A 48 -17.93 2.58 5.56
C LYS A 48 -17.94 2.72 7.08
N GLU A 49 -18.39 1.70 7.80
CA GLU A 49 -18.54 1.67 9.25
C GLU A 49 -17.28 1.15 9.97
N THR A 50 -16.37 0.46 9.27
CA THR A 50 -15.07 0.07 9.84
C THR A 50 -14.22 1.32 10.12
N PRO A 51 -13.75 1.52 11.37
CA PRO A 51 -12.82 2.60 11.71
C PRO A 51 -11.57 2.48 10.84
N ARG A 52 -11.34 3.47 9.98
CA ARG A 52 -10.14 3.50 9.14
C ARG A 52 -8.98 4.05 9.95
N PRO A 53 -7.78 3.47 9.84
CA PRO A 53 -6.61 4.03 10.48
C PRO A 53 -6.32 5.39 9.83
N ALA A 54 -6.59 6.46 10.59
CA ALA A 54 -6.13 7.80 10.29
C ALA A 54 -4.66 7.90 10.67
N GLY A 55 -3.90 8.81 10.06
CA GLY A 55 -2.48 8.94 10.39
C GLY A 55 -1.68 9.76 9.40
N ILE A 56 -0.35 9.62 9.49
CA ILE A 56 0.62 10.26 8.60
C ILE A 56 1.25 9.21 7.72
N TYR A 57 1.34 9.54 6.43
CA TYR A 57 2.04 8.72 5.45
C TYR A 57 3.16 9.51 4.80
N ARG A 58 4.13 8.77 4.25
CA ARG A 58 5.23 9.30 3.46
C ARG A 58 5.40 8.52 2.16
N ILE A 59 5.67 9.26 1.08
CA ILE A 59 6.16 8.71 -0.18
C ILE A 59 7.60 9.21 -0.32
N ARG A 60 8.57 8.30 -0.20
CA ARG A 60 9.99 8.61 -0.24
C ARG A 60 10.59 8.23 -1.57
N ASN A 61 11.32 9.15 -2.17
CA ASN A 61 12.23 8.90 -3.28
C ASN A 61 13.62 8.58 -2.70
N GLU A 62 14.03 7.31 -2.76
CA GLU A 62 15.31 6.86 -2.22
C GLU A 62 16.51 7.40 -3.02
N ALA A 63 16.34 7.65 -4.32
CA ALA A 63 17.41 8.15 -5.17
C ALA A 63 17.74 9.64 -4.94
N ALA A 64 16.72 10.45 -4.63
CA ALA A 64 16.87 11.90 -4.47
C ALA A 64 16.81 12.39 -3.01
N GLN A 65 16.54 11.50 -2.04
CA GLN A 65 16.28 11.87 -0.63
C GLN A 65 15.20 12.95 -0.50
N ARG A 66 14.14 12.79 -1.28
CA ARG A 66 12.98 13.67 -1.28
C ARG A 66 11.73 12.92 -0.85
N SER A 67 10.90 13.56 -0.06
CA SER A 67 9.71 12.93 0.52
C SER A 67 8.46 13.79 0.35
N LEU A 68 7.32 13.15 0.11
CA LEU A 68 6.00 13.74 0.27
C LEU A 68 5.42 13.23 1.58
N VAL A 69 5.12 14.12 2.52
CA VAL A 69 4.53 13.77 3.83
C VAL A 69 3.20 14.48 3.99
N ARG A 70 2.14 13.74 4.35
CA ARG A 70 0.80 14.28 4.56
C ARG A 70 0.02 13.50 5.61
N SER A 71 -0.99 14.15 6.17
CA SER A 71 -1.99 13.51 7.03
C SER A 71 -3.21 13.04 6.23
N THR A 72 -3.86 12.00 6.71
CA THR A 72 -5.08 11.44 6.11
C THR A 72 -5.97 10.82 7.18
N PRO A 73 -7.31 10.86 7.01
CA PRO A 73 -8.22 10.05 7.82
C PRO A 73 -8.28 8.57 7.37
N ASP A 74 -7.66 8.23 6.23
CA ASP A 74 -7.65 6.87 5.67
C ASP A 74 -6.29 6.58 5.02
N LEU A 75 -5.42 5.86 5.74
CA LEU A 75 -4.06 5.53 5.31
C LEU A 75 -4.03 4.58 4.11
N GLN A 76 -4.78 3.47 4.16
CA GLN A 76 -4.78 2.52 3.05
C GLN A 76 -5.40 3.13 1.80
N GLY A 77 -6.51 3.86 1.95
CA GLY A 77 -7.18 4.53 0.84
C GLY A 77 -6.29 5.57 0.16
N ILE A 78 -5.58 6.40 0.94
CA ILE A 78 -4.72 7.43 0.34
C ILE A 78 -3.50 6.83 -0.34
N LEU A 79 -2.83 5.84 0.24
CA LEU A 79 -1.63 5.24 -0.35
C LEU A 79 -1.92 4.60 -1.71
N ASN A 80 -3.03 3.85 -1.80
CA ASN A 80 -3.50 3.27 -3.05
C ASN A 80 -3.84 4.35 -4.08
N ARG A 81 -4.53 5.41 -3.66
CA ARG A 81 -4.85 6.55 -4.53
C ARG A 81 -3.59 7.23 -5.04
N GLN A 82 -2.60 7.46 -4.19
CA GLN A 82 -1.34 8.14 -4.56
C GLN A 82 -0.56 7.30 -5.56
N ARG A 83 -0.41 5.99 -5.30
CA ARG A 83 0.22 5.05 -6.25
C ARG A 83 -0.50 5.07 -7.60
N PHE A 84 -1.82 4.91 -7.60
CA PHE A 84 -2.63 4.94 -8.82
C PHE A 84 -2.46 6.26 -9.58
N GLN A 85 -2.48 7.40 -8.89
CA GLN A 85 -2.29 8.71 -9.52
C GLN A 85 -0.92 8.85 -10.19
N LEU A 86 0.14 8.36 -9.53
CA LEU A 86 1.50 8.38 -10.06
C LEU A 86 1.65 7.47 -11.28
N GLU A 87 1.10 6.26 -11.21
CA GLU A 87 1.08 5.30 -12.34
C GLU A 87 0.35 5.88 -13.57
N HIS A 88 -0.73 6.63 -13.36
CA HIS A 88 -1.55 7.20 -14.44
C HIS A 88 -1.14 8.62 -14.86
N GLY A 89 -0.06 9.19 -14.31
CA GLY A 89 0.38 10.53 -14.71
C GLY A 89 -0.52 11.68 -14.21
N SER A 90 -1.39 11.44 -13.23
CA SER A 90 -2.42 12.38 -12.78
C SER A 90 -2.18 12.95 -11.38
N HIS A 91 -0.96 12.78 -10.85
CA HIS A 91 -0.63 13.27 -9.53
C HIS A 91 -0.56 14.81 -9.50
N PRO A 92 -1.15 15.48 -8.48
CA PRO A 92 -1.19 16.95 -8.42
C PRO A 92 0.18 17.60 -8.25
N SER A 93 1.13 16.92 -7.60
CA SER A 93 2.51 17.39 -7.50
C SER A 93 3.28 17.03 -8.78
N LYS A 94 3.52 18.04 -9.62
CA LYS A 94 4.25 17.89 -10.89
C LYS A 94 5.70 17.43 -10.69
N ASP A 95 6.34 17.89 -9.62
CA ASP A 95 7.71 17.49 -9.30
C ASP A 95 7.81 16.01 -8.94
N LEU A 96 6.88 15.53 -8.10
CA LEU A 96 6.82 14.10 -7.76
C LEU A 96 6.50 13.25 -9.00
N GLN A 97 5.58 13.70 -9.85
CA GLN A 97 5.22 13.00 -11.08
C GLN A 97 6.40 12.92 -12.07
N ARG A 98 7.16 14.00 -12.22
CA ARG A 98 8.37 14.01 -13.06
C ARG A 98 9.39 13.01 -12.54
N ASP A 99 9.74 13.10 -11.26
CA ASP A 99 10.72 12.19 -10.65
C ASP A 99 10.24 10.72 -10.73
N TRP A 100 8.92 10.47 -10.63
CA TRP A 100 8.31 9.16 -10.84
C TRP A 100 8.49 8.61 -12.25
N HIS A 101 8.33 9.45 -13.28
CA HIS A 101 8.56 9.06 -14.67
C HIS A 101 10.03 8.81 -14.98
N GLU A 102 10.95 9.57 -14.37
CA GLU A 102 12.38 9.46 -14.62
C GLU A 102 13.02 8.26 -13.91
N LEU A 103 12.64 8.01 -12.66
CA LEU A 103 13.27 6.98 -11.81
C LEU A 103 12.50 5.65 -11.79
N GLY A 104 11.22 5.68 -12.18
CA GLY A 104 10.34 4.51 -12.14
C GLY A 104 9.85 4.15 -10.73
N PRO A 105 8.89 3.20 -10.64
CA PRO A 105 8.22 2.85 -9.38
C PRO A 105 9.14 2.25 -8.31
N ASP A 106 10.22 1.57 -8.72
CA ASP A 106 11.14 0.88 -7.81
C ASP A 106 11.99 1.85 -6.97
N ALA A 107 12.11 3.11 -7.40
CA ALA A 107 12.81 4.16 -6.66
C ALA A 107 11.98 4.78 -5.52
N PHE A 108 10.70 4.39 -5.40
CA PHE A 108 9.77 5.00 -4.46
C PHE A 108 9.26 4.02 -3.41
N VAL A 109 9.31 4.46 -2.15
CA VAL A 109 8.80 3.73 -1.00
C VAL A 109 7.56 4.42 -0.46
N PHE A 110 6.48 3.66 -0.33
CA PHE A 110 5.21 4.10 0.25
C PHE A 110 5.12 3.53 1.66
N GLU A 111 5.07 4.40 2.65
CA GLU A 111 5.12 4.00 4.06
C GLU A 111 4.15 4.82 4.91
N THR A 112 3.68 4.18 5.99
CA THR A 112 2.91 4.84 7.05
C THR A 112 3.90 5.19 8.16
N LEU A 113 3.95 6.46 8.56
CA LEU A 113 4.82 6.93 9.63
C LEU A 113 4.17 6.77 11.01
N ASP A 114 2.88 7.08 11.09
CA ASP A 114 2.15 7.05 12.35
C ASP A 114 0.65 6.85 12.13
N GLU A 115 -0.02 6.24 13.10
CA GLU A 115 -1.45 5.95 13.07
C GLU A 115 -2.15 6.62 14.26
N LEU A 116 -3.06 7.54 13.95
CA LEU A 116 -3.95 8.12 14.93
C LEU A 116 -5.06 7.12 15.28
N LYS A 117 -4.92 6.48 16.44
CA LYS A 117 -5.95 5.57 16.97
C LYS A 117 -7.17 6.39 17.41
N PRO A 118 -8.39 6.06 16.93
CA PRO A 118 -9.60 6.74 17.37
C PRO A 118 -9.81 6.49 18.87
N LYS A 119 -9.72 7.55 19.67
CA LYS A 119 -10.11 7.53 21.09
C LYS A 119 -11.60 7.82 21.18
N ALA A 120 -12.37 6.87 21.72
CA ALA A 120 -13.83 6.97 21.84
C ALA A 120 -14.29 8.20 22.67
N ASP A 121 -13.44 8.71 23.56
CA ASP A 121 -13.76 9.80 24.49
C ASP A 121 -13.06 11.14 24.18
N SER A 122 -12.40 11.27 23.03
CA SER A 122 -11.73 12.54 22.70
C SER A 122 -12.76 13.57 22.24
N LYS A 123 -12.93 14.66 23.01
CA LYS A 123 -13.64 15.87 22.57
C LYS A 123 -12.84 16.69 21.54
N VAL A 124 -11.62 16.25 21.22
CA VAL A 124 -10.70 16.95 20.31
C VAL A 124 -11.01 16.52 18.88
N ASP A 125 -11.02 17.49 17.96
CA ASP A 125 -11.21 17.24 16.54
C ASP A 125 -10.03 16.40 16.00
N PRO A 126 -10.26 15.18 15.46
CA PRO A 126 -9.20 14.35 14.90
C PRO A 126 -8.37 15.03 13.82
N ALA A 127 -8.96 15.97 13.07
CA ALA A 127 -8.22 16.72 12.06
C ALA A 127 -7.19 17.68 12.67
N SER A 128 -7.48 18.24 13.85
CA SER A 128 -6.54 19.09 14.60
C SER A 128 -5.36 18.28 15.14
N GLU A 129 -5.62 17.09 15.69
CA GLU A 129 -4.57 16.17 16.16
C GLU A 129 -3.66 15.75 15.00
N LEU A 130 -4.23 15.41 13.84
CA LEU A 130 -3.47 15.07 12.63
C LEU A 130 -2.59 16.21 12.12
N ARG A 131 -3.00 17.48 12.28
CA ARG A 131 -2.16 18.64 11.88
C ARG A 131 -0.94 18.77 12.78
N VAL A 132 -1.13 18.71 14.10
CA VAL A 132 -0.03 18.76 15.07
C VAL A 132 0.93 17.60 14.82
N LEU A 133 0.39 16.40 14.59
CA LEU A 133 1.19 15.22 14.33
C LEU A 133 1.97 15.34 13.01
N LEU A 134 1.36 15.92 11.96
CA LEU A 134 2.05 16.22 10.70
C LEU A 134 3.21 17.20 10.90
N GLU A 135 2.99 18.30 11.63
CA GLU A 135 4.01 19.31 11.91
C GLU A 135 5.22 18.70 12.63
N LEU A 136 4.99 17.91 13.68
CA LEU A 136 6.05 17.18 14.40
C LEU A 136 6.88 16.28 13.48
N TRP A 137 6.23 15.57 12.56
CA TRP A 137 6.93 14.70 11.61
C TRP A 137 7.70 15.48 10.54
N VAL A 138 7.16 16.60 10.06
CA VAL A 138 7.87 17.48 9.13
C VAL A 138 9.11 18.07 9.79
N GLU A 139 9.01 18.55 11.03
CA GLU A 139 10.16 19.06 11.79
C GLU A 139 11.23 17.98 11.98
N LYS A 140 10.83 16.77 12.40
CA LYS A 140 11.75 15.64 12.60
C LYS A 140 12.48 15.24 11.31
N LEU A 141 11.76 15.19 10.18
CA LEU A 141 12.34 14.85 8.89
C LEU A 141 13.21 15.98 8.33
N THR A 142 12.84 17.24 8.57
CA THR A 142 13.68 18.40 8.25
C THR A 142 15.00 18.34 9.03
N ALA A 143 14.94 18.02 10.32
CA ALA A 143 16.13 17.84 11.16
C ALA A 143 17.01 16.65 10.71
N ALA A 144 16.41 15.64 10.08
CA ALA A 144 17.13 14.52 9.46
C ALA A 144 17.72 14.85 8.08
N GLY A 145 17.51 16.06 7.55
CA GLY A 145 18.04 16.50 6.26
C GLY A 145 17.18 16.10 5.05
N GLU A 146 15.94 15.64 5.27
CA GLU A 146 15.05 15.25 4.17
C GLU A 146 14.47 16.48 3.47
N SER A 147 14.43 16.45 2.13
CA SER A 147 13.82 17.50 1.32
C SER A 147 12.37 17.17 0.97
N PHE A 148 11.48 18.16 0.93
CA PHE A 148 10.05 17.90 0.64
C PHE A 148 9.64 18.27 -0.77
N TYR A 149 8.72 17.49 -1.35
CA TYR A 149 8.02 17.88 -2.57
C TYR A 149 7.07 19.03 -2.30
N ARG A 150 6.99 19.98 -3.23
CA ARG A 150 6.01 21.07 -3.12
C ARG A 150 4.61 20.48 -3.23
N SER A 151 3.86 20.63 -2.14
CA SER A 151 2.42 20.44 -2.10
C SER A 151 1.78 21.69 -2.70
N PHE A 152 1.04 21.54 -3.80
CA PHE A 152 0.14 22.58 -4.30
C PHE A 152 -1.07 22.74 -3.37
#